data_AF-A0A4Y7WDU8-F1
#
_entry.id   AF-A0A4Y7WDU8-F1
#
_cell.length_a   1.000
_cell.length_b   1.000
_cell.length_c   1.000
_cell.angle_alpha   90.00
_cell.angle_beta   90.00
_cell.angle_gamma   90.00
#
_symmetry.space_group_name_H-M   'P 1'
#
loop_
_entity.id
_entity.type
_entity.pdbx_description
1 polymer ?
#
loop_
_entity_poly.entity_id
_entity_poly.type
_entity_poly.pdbx_seq_one_letter_code
_entity_poly.pdbx_strand_id
1 'polypeptide(L)' 'MTKRVSAHWDFENNFGTIIIHDKATVYESFKSPTKNISEFNGWVEDQKKLLNLLKEENEYRYI' A
#
# COMPACT_ATOMS: atom_id res chain seq x y z
N MET A 1 -13.05 0.96 -12.61
CA MET A 1 -12.42 -0.27 -12.07
C MET A 1 -11.98 0.02 -10.65
N THR A 2 -12.31 -0.84 -9.67
CA THR A 2 -11.95 -0.62 -8.26
C THR A 2 -10.54 -1.13 -7.99
N LYS A 3 -9.57 -0.22 -7.86
CA LYS A 3 -8.20 -0.55 -7.45
C LYS A 3 -8.20 -1.08 -6.01
N ARG A 4 -7.44 -2.14 -5.76
CA ARG A 4 -7.24 -2.77 -4.44
C ARG A 4 -5.77 -2.67 -4.05
N VAL A 5 -5.52 -2.69 -2.75
CA VAL A 5 -4.18 -2.66 -2.17
C VAL A 5 -4.00 -3.91 -1.32
N SER A 6 -2.95 -4.66 -1.60
CA SER A 6 -2.55 -5.85 -0.84
C SER A 6 -1.16 -5.64 -0.27
N ALA A 7 -0.90 -6.16 0.92
CA ALA A 7 0.42 -6.14 1.55
C ALA A 7 0.90 -7.58 1.75
N HIS A 8 2.17 -7.83 1.45
CA HIS A 8 2.80 -9.14 1.57
C HIS A 8 4.16 -8.99 2.25
N TRP A 9 4.48 -9.89 3.19
CA TRP A 9 5.79 -9.99 3.81
C TRP A 9 6.47 -11.29 3.35
N ASP A 10 7.68 -11.14 2.81
CA ASP A 10 8.57 -12.24 2.47
C ASP A 10 9.48 -12.54 3.67
N PHE A 11 9.25 -13.68 4.32
CA PHE A 11 10.02 -14.13 5.47
C PHE A 11 11.40 -14.69 5.09
N GLU A 12 11.57 -15.20 3.88
CA GLU A 12 12.85 -15.76 3.43
C GLU A 12 13.86 -14.63 3.18
N ASN A 13 13.38 -13.54 2.56
CA ASN A 13 14.21 -12.40 2.18
C ASN A 13 14.07 -11.19 3.12
N ASN A 14 13.27 -11.31 4.18
CA ASN A 14 13.01 -10.28 5.20
C ASN A 14 12.66 -8.91 4.62
N PHE A 15 11.73 -8.88 3.67
CA PHE A 15 11.20 -7.62 3.14
C PHE A 15 9.70 -7.69 2.91
N GLY A 16 9.06 -6.53 2.95
CA GLY A 16 7.64 -6.39 2.66
C GLY A 16 7.40 -5.73 1.31
N THR A 17 6.22 -5.95 0.73
CA THR A 17 5.78 -5.29 -0.50
C THR A 17 4.32 -4.90 -0.39
N ILE A 18 3.98 -3.70 -0.85
CA ILE A 18 2.59 -3.29 -1.12
C ILE A 18 2.34 -3.40 -2.62
N ILE A 19 1.22 -3.98 -3.01
CA ILE A 19 0.84 -4.21 -4.40
C ILE A 19 -0.51 -3.54 -4.65
N ILE A 20 -0.56 -2.68 -5.66
CA ILE A 20 -1.78 -2.05 -6.17
C ILE A 20 -2.23 -2.82 -7.41
N HIS A 21 -3.43 -3.38 -7.37
CA HIS A 21 -3.93 -4.25 -8.43
C HIS A 21 -5.44 -4.20 -8.57
N ASP A 22 -5.97 -4.70 -9.68
CA ASP A 22 -7.37 -5.10 -9.81
C ASP A 22 -7.50 -6.64 -9.80
N LYS A 23 -8.63 -7.19 -10.26
CA LYS A 23 -8.84 -8.64 -10.32
C LYS A 23 -7.87 -9.38 -11.24
N ALA A 24 -7.33 -8.73 -12.27
CA ALA A 24 -6.56 -9.38 -13.33
C ALA A 24 -5.19 -8.74 -13.58
N THR A 25 -4.95 -7.53 -13.07
CA THR A 25 -3.80 -6.69 -13.43
C THR A 25 -3.15 -6.10 -12.20
N VAL A 26 -1.84 -6.26 -12.08
CA VAL A 26 -1.01 -5.49 -11.14
C VAL A 26 -0.61 -4.19 -11.81
N TYR A 27 -0.89 -3.06 -11.15
CA TYR A 27 -0.50 -1.74 -11.65
C TYR A 27 0.85 -1.32 -11.11
N GLU A 28 1.05 -1.45 -9.80
CA GLU A 28 2.25 -0.97 -9.11
C GLU A 28 2.60 -1.87 -7.92
N SER A 29 3.89 -1.94 -7.61
CA SER A 29 4.41 -2.64 -6.43
C SER A 29 5.51 -1.82 -5.76
N PHE A 30 5.41 -1.65 -4.45
CA PHE A 30 6.34 -0.88 -3.63
C PHE A 30 7.03 -1.79 -2.63
N LYS A 31 8.35 -1.95 -2.75
CA LYS A 31 9.13 -2.66 -1.75
C LYS A 31 9.26 -1.78 -0.50
N SER A 32 8.95 -2.37 0.65
CA SER A 32 9.09 -1.72 1.94
C SER A 32 10.57 -1.45 2.24
N PRO A 33 10.90 -0.27 2.79
CA PRO A 33 12.25 0.01 3.27
C PRO A 33 12.57 -0.69 4.60
N THR A 34 11.58 -1.31 5.26
CA THR A 34 11.74 -1.91 6.58
C THR A 34 12.39 -3.29 6.51
N LYS A 35 13.11 -3.66 7.57
CA LYS A 35 13.85 -4.92 7.65
C LYS A 35 13.20 -5.95 8.57
N ASN A 36 12.12 -5.58 9.24
CA ASN A 36 11.36 -6.48 10.10
C ASN A 36 9.85 -6.29 9.92
N ILE A 37 9.10 -7.33 10.28
CA ILE A 37 7.65 -7.39 10.07
C ILE A 37 6.88 -6.40 10.96
N SER A 38 7.41 -6.06 12.13
CA SER A 38 6.75 -5.12 13.03
C SER A 38 6.74 -3.70 12.45
N GLU A 39 7.90 -3.24 11.97
CA GLU A 39 8.03 -1.98 11.24
C GLU A 39 7.26 -1.99 9.93
N PHE A 40 7.23 -3.14 9.22
CA PHE A 40 6.44 -3.27 8.00
C PHE A 40 4.96 -3.05 8.22
N ASN A 41 4.39 -3.65 9.27
CA ASN A 41 2.98 -3.46 9.60
C ASN A 41 2.66 -2.00 9.89
N GLY A 42 3.53 -1.30 10.63
CA GLY A 42 3.41 0.14 10.86
C GLY A 42 3.46 0.94 9.56
N TRP A 43 4.45 0.65 8.72
CA TRP A 43 4.60 1.29 7.41
C TRP A 43 3.37 1.08 6.51
N VAL A 44 2.79 -0.12 6.48
CA VAL A 44 1.57 -0.42 5.70
C VAL A 44 0.39 0.41 6.19
N GLU A 45 0.19 0.55 7.50
CA GLU A 45 -0.89 1.38 8.06
C GLU A 45 -0.69 2.86 7.73
N ASP A 46 0.54 3.37 7.80
CA ASP A 46 0.86 4.74 7.39
C ASP A 46 0.55 4.97 5.90
N GLN A 47 0.91 4.02 5.03
CA GLN A 47 0.59 4.10 3.60
C GLN A 47 -0.92 4.09 3.35
N LYS A 48 -1.69 3.26 4.05
CA LYS A 48 -3.16 3.24 3.95
C LYS A 48 -3.76 4.58 4.38
N LYS A 49 -3.25 5.17 5.47
CA LYS A 49 -3.70 6.47 5.97
C LYS A 49 -3.43 7.58 4.96
N LEU A 50 -2.23 7.62 4.38
CA LEU A 50 -1.89 8.56 3.30
C LEU A 50 -2.80 8.39 2.08
N LEU A 51 -3.06 7.14 1.66
CA LEU A 51 -3.96 6.86 0.54
C LEU A 51 -5.41 7.28 0.81
N ASN A 52 -5.88 7.16 2.05
CA ASN A 52 -7.21 7.65 2.45
C ASN A 52 -7.26 9.18 2.47
N LEU A 53 -6.24 9.85 3.04
CA LEU A 53 -6.15 11.31 3.02
C LEU A 53 -6.13 11.87 1.58
N LEU A 54 -5.39 11.24 0.67
CA LEU A 54 -5.36 11.62 -0.74
C LEU A 54 -6.69 11.41 -1.47
N LYS A 55 -7.51 10.45 -1.03
CA LYS A 55 -8.86 10.26 -1.55
C LYS A 55 -9.79 11.37 -1.06
N GLU A 56 -9.75 11.67 0.23
CA GLU A 56 -10.52 12.76 0.84
C GLU A 56 -10.15 14.11 0.18
N GLU A 57 -8.86 14.44 0.03
CA GLU A 57 -8.43 15.67 -0.65
C GLU A 57 -8.86 15.76 -2.12
N ASN A 58 -8.97 14.64 -2.84
CA ASN A 58 -9.51 14.62 -4.20
C ASN A 58 -11.04 14.73 -4.25
N GLU A 59 -11.75 14.25 -3.22
CA GLU A 59 -13.20 14.47 -3.09
C GLU A 59 -13.55 15.92 -2.75
N TYR A 60 -12.65 16.64 -2.05
CA TYR A 60 -12.84 18.08 -1.76
C TYR A 60 -12.42 19.04 -2.88
N ARG A 61 -11.86 18.55 -4.00
CA ARG A 61 -11.55 19.37 -5.19
C ARG A 61 -12.71 19.46 -6.17
N TYR A 62 -13.91 19.86 -5.73
CA TYR A 62 -14.93 20.45 -6.60
C TYR A 62 -15.90 21.32 -5.79
N ILE A 63 -15.58 22.62 -5.68
CA ILE A 63 -16.54 23.72 -5.80
C ILE A 63 -15.81 24.94 -6.38
#